data_AF-A0A8K0H0Q8-F1
#
_entry.id   AF-A0A8K0H0Q8-F1
#
_cell.length_a   1.000
_cell.length_b   1.000
_cell.length_c   1.000
_cell.angle_alpha   90.00
_cell.angle_beta   90.00
_cell.angle_gamma   90.00
#
_symmetry.space_group_name_H-M   'P 1'
#
loop_
_entity.id
_entity.type
_entity.pdbx_description
1 polymer ?
#
loop_
_entity_poly.entity_id
_entity_poly.type
_entity_poly.pdbx_seq_one_letter_code
_entity_poly.pdbx_strand_id
1 'polypeptide(L)'
;MPKDVYRRQKIDENMEILRNKGVDVAEIECMEFPLSPNFLADRVPGVDHSVSAMLFKLFRRKGFIDENGYMRNDGRKTHWRKAVKENKVVFQDENLGHHIQEELNLAFAYHEMTSLHSDQIFKWFESHIS
;
A
#
# COMPACT_ATOMS: atom_id res chain seq x y z
N MET A 1 1.60 10.56 -2.81
CA MET A 1 2.10 9.33 -3.48
C MET A 1 3.49 9.58 -4.08
N PRO A 2 4.57 9.39 -3.32
CA PRO A 2 5.91 9.82 -3.70
C PRO A 2 6.50 9.04 -4.88
N LYS A 3 6.10 7.77 -5.09
CA LYS A 3 6.62 6.89 -6.15
C LYS A 3 5.82 6.94 -7.46
N ASP A 4 4.62 7.53 -7.46
CA ASP A 4 3.88 7.82 -8.69
C ASP A 4 4.14 9.26 -9.12
N VAL A 5 5.14 9.45 -9.99
CA VAL A 5 5.55 10.76 -10.50
C VAL A 5 4.40 11.48 -11.21
N TYR A 6 3.59 10.75 -11.98
CA TYR A 6 2.48 11.36 -12.71
C TYR A 6 1.40 11.83 -11.73
N ARG A 7 1.01 10.99 -10.76
CA ARG A 7 0.02 11.40 -9.75
C ARG A 7 0.52 12.55 -8.91
N ARG A 8 1.79 12.53 -8.47
CA ARG A 8 2.38 13.65 -7.72
C ARG A 8 2.28 14.96 -8.51
N GLN A 9 2.70 14.96 -9.78
CA GLN A 9 2.57 16.15 -10.63
C GLN A 9 1.11 16.62 -10.74
N LYS A 10 0.14 15.71 -10.89
CA LYS A 10 -1.27 16.08 -10.93
C LYS A 10 -1.79 16.64 -9.61
N ILE A 11 -1.30 16.14 -8.48
CA ILE A 11 -1.62 16.71 -7.17
C ILE A 11 -1.07 18.13 -7.09
N ASP A 12 0.20 18.34 -7.39
CA ASP A 12 0.86 19.66 -7.38
C ASP A 12 0.08 20.69 -8.24
N GLU A 13 -0.23 20.33 -9.48
CA GLU A 13 -1.01 21.17 -10.42
C GLU A 13 -2.39 21.54 -9.85
N ASN A 14 -3.12 20.59 -9.27
CA ASN A 14 -4.46 20.84 -8.72
C ASN A 14 -4.42 21.66 -7.42
N MET A 15 -3.43 21.41 -6.57
CA MET A 15 -3.21 22.16 -5.33
C MET A 15 -2.99 23.64 -5.63
N GLU A 16 -2.18 23.96 -6.63
CA GLU A 16 -1.94 25.34 -7.08
C GLU A 16 -3.24 25.99 -7.58
N ILE A 17 -4.00 25.29 -8.44
CA ILE A 17 -5.29 25.79 -8.96
C ILE A 17 -6.28 26.09 -7.83
N LEU A 18 -6.40 25.22 -6.84
CA LEU A 18 -7.33 25.37 -5.72
C LEU A 18 -6.93 26.55 -4.82
N ARG A 19 -5.65 26.65 -4.46
CA ARG A 19 -5.12 27.79 -3.69
C ARG A 19 -5.34 29.12 -4.39
N ASN A 20 -5.11 29.18 -5.70
CA ASN A 20 -5.35 30.39 -6.51
C ASN A 20 -6.83 30.81 -6.56
N LYS A 21 -7.76 29.88 -6.28
CA LYS A 21 -9.20 30.16 -6.16
C LYS A 21 -9.63 30.50 -4.73
N GLY A 22 -8.69 30.59 -3.77
CA GLY A 22 -8.99 30.82 -2.36
C GLY A 22 -9.62 29.61 -1.66
N VAL A 23 -9.46 28.41 -2.23
CA VAL A 23 -9.94 27.16 -1.61
C VAL A 23 -8.82 26.61 -0.73
N ASP A 24 -9.12 26.36 0.55
CA ASP A 24 -8.19 25.67 1.44
C ASP A 24 -8.03 24.21 1.00
N VAL A 25 -6.77 23.75 0.95
CA VAL A 25 -6.42 22.44 0.43
C VAL A 25 -5.11 21.96 1.04
N ALA A 26 -5.09 20.68 1.42
CA ALA A 26 -3.92 19.98 1.94
C ALA A 26 -3.68 18.68 1.17
N GLU A 27 -2.40 18.33 0.94
CA GLU A 27 -2.01 17.03 0.39
C GLU A 27 -1.85 15.99 1.51
N ILE A 28 -2.18 14.74 1.18
CA ILE A 28 -1.83 13.57 1.99
C ILE A 28 -0.72 12.78 1.26
N GLU A 29 0.44 12.76 1.88
CA GLU A 29 1.57 11.96 1.40
C GLU A 29 1.47 10.52 1.88
N CYS A 30 0.94 9.64 1.02
CA CYS A 30 1.00 8.20 1.25
C CYS A 30 2.44 7.71 1.07
N MET A 31 3.20 7.56 2.16
CA MET A 31 4.59 7.09 2.15
C MET A 31 4.69 5.56 2.14
N GLU A 32 5.84 5.05 1.68
CA GLU A 32 6.09 3.61 1.74
C GLU A 32 6.34 3.15 3.18
N PHE A 33 6.09 1.88 3.44
CA PHE A 33 6.35 1.30 4.75
C PHE A 33 6.77 -0.16 4.62
N PRO A 34 7.55 -0.68 5.58
CA PRO A 34 8.07 -2.03 5.50
C PRO A 34 6.98 -3.04 5.82
N LEU A 35 7.02 -4.18 5.12
CA LEU A 35 6.28 -5.36 5.52
C LEU A 35 6.90 -5.94 6.79
N SER A 36 6.05 -6.50 7.66
CA SER A 36 6.44 -7.36 8.76
C SER A 36 5.97 -8.80 8.51
N PRO A 37 6.48 -9.80 9.25
CA PRO A 37 5.98 -11.17 9.15
C PRO A 37 4.47 -11.32 9.40
N ASN A 38 3.87 -10.42 10.19
CA ASN A 38 2.43 -10.48 10.53
C ASN A 38 1.56 -9.55 9.68
N PHE A 39 2.18 -8.63 8.94
CA PHE A 39 1.50 -7.54 8.24
C PHE A 39 0.27 -7.98 7.42
N LEU A 40 0.37 -9.07 6.66
CA LEU A 40 -0.76 -9.54 5.85
C LEU A 40 -1.86 -10.18 6.71
N ALA A 41 -1.50 -10.87 7.78
CA ALA A 41 -2.49 -11.45 8.69
C ALA A 41 -3.26 -10.37 9.48
N ASP A 42 -2.57 -9.28 9.83
CA ASP A 42 -3.18 -8.16 10.56
C ASP A 42 -4.18 -7.36 9.70
N ARG A 43 -4.10 -7.49 8.37
CA ARG A 43 -4.82 -6.61 7.42
C ARG A 43 -5.72 -7.32 6.43
N VAL A 44 -5.46 -8.59 6.14
CA VAL A 44 -6.24 -9.39 5.20
C VAL A 44 -6.98 -10.49 5.96
N PRO A 45 -8.31 -10.34 6.20
CA PRO A 45 -9.12 -11.40 6.76
C PRO A 45 -8.98 -12.69 5.97
N GLY A 46 -8.77 -13.82 6.66
CA GLY A 46 -8.54 -15.13 6.04
C GLY A 46 -7.07 -15.45 5.74
N VAL A 47 -6.13 -14.53 5.98
CA VAL A 47 -4.70 -14.84 6.03
C VAL A 47 -4.29 -15.10 7.48
N ASP A 48 -3.86 -16.32 7.79
CA ASP A 48 -3.31 -16.61 9.11
C ASP A 48 -1.84 -16.16 9.26
N HIS A 49 -1.39 -16.05 10.50
CA HIS A 49 -0.04 -15.58 10.83
C HIS A 49 1.06 -16.48 10.25
N SER A 50 0.83 -17.79 10.12
CA SER A 50 1.81 -18.72 9.57
C SER A 50 1.98 -18.52 8.07
N VAL A 51 0.88 -18.30 7.35
CA VAL A 51 0.86 -17.97 5.93
C VAL A 51 1.52 -16.62 5.69
N SER A 52 1.19 -15.59 6.47
CA SER A 52 1.82 -14.27 6.38
C SER A 52 3.35 -14.36 6.58
N ALA A 53 3.82 -15.04 7.62
CA ALA A 53 5.24 -15.20 7.89
C ALA A 53 5.97 -16.00 6.80
N MET A 54 5.31 -17.02 6.23
CA MET A 54 5.83 -17.77 5.09
C MET A 54 5.95 -16.90 3.83
N LEU A 55 4.92 -16.10 3.52
CA LEU A 55 4.93 -15.17 2.39
C LEU A 55 6.03 -14.12 2.55
N PHE A 56 6.18 -13.55 3.75
CA PHE A 56 7.26 -12.61 4.05
C PHE A 56 8.64 -13.20 3.74
N LYS A 57 8.91 -14.44 4.20
CA LYS A 57 10.17 -15.15 3.89
C LYS A 57 10.32 -15.43 2.39
N LEU A 58 9.24 -15.81 1.71
CA LEU A 58 9.24 -16.02 0.26
C LEU A 58 9.57 -14.73 -0.49
N PHE A 59 8.95 -13.60 -0.12
CA PHE A 59 9.17 -12.30 -0.75
C PHE A 59 10.61 -11.84 -0.57
N ARG A 60 11.18 -12.01 0.63
CA ARG A 60 12.60 -11.72 0.88
C ARG A 60 13.52 -12.61 0.03
N ARG A 61 13.27 -13.92 0.00
CA ARG A 61 14.06 -14.88 -0.81
C ARG A 61 14.00 -14.59 -2.31
N LYS A 62 12.84 -14.17 -2.82
CA LYS A 62 12.64 -13.82 -4.24
C LYS A 62 13.07 -12.38 -4.57
N GLY A 63 13.49 -11.60 -3.58
CA GLY A 63 13.92 -10.21 -3.77
C GLY A 63 12.78 -9.25 -4.10
N PHE A 64 11.54 -9.55 -3.72
CA PHE A 64 10.41 -8.62 -3.89
C PHE A 64 10.41 -7.53 -2.82
N ILE A 65 10.91 -7.87 -1.63
CA ILE A 65 11.22 -6.92 -0.55
C ILE A 65 12.72 -6.87 -0.30
N ASP A 66 13.19 -5.74 0.22
CA ASP A 66 14.57 -5.58 0.66
C ASP A 66 14.82 -6.16 2.07
N GLU A 67 16.01 -5.91 2.61
CA GLU A 67 16.42 -6.42 3.93
C GLU A 67 15.66 -5.78 5.10
N ASN A 68 15.11 -4.59 4.89
CA ASN A 68 14.32 -3.82 5.85
C ASN A 68 12.81 -4.06 5.68
N GLY A 69 12.40 -4.84 4.67
CA GLY A 69 11.02 -5.22 4.42
C GLY A 69 10.28 -4.31 3.43
N TYR A 70 10.96 -3.34 2.81
CA TYR A 70 10.32 -2.45 1.84
C TYR A 70 10.13 -3.13 0.49
N MET A 71 8.98 -2.87 -0.13
CA MET A 71 8.68 -3.32 -1.48
C MET A 71 9.62 -2.65 -2.49
N ARG A 72 10.29 -3.47 -3.31
CA ARG A 72 11.18 -2.96 -4.37
C ARG A 72 10.44 -2.51 -5.62
N ASN A 73 9.24 -3.05 -5.83
CA ASN A 73 8.39 -2.76 -6.99
C ASN A 73 6.92 -2.69 -6.57
N ASP A 74 6.09 -2.10 -7.44
CA ASP A 74 4.63 -2.10 -7.31
C ASP A 74 4.11 -3.54 -7.11
N GLY A 75 3.32 -3.75 -6.05
CA GLY A 75 2.70 -5.04 -5.72
C GLY A 75 1.84 -5.62 -6.85
N ARG A 76 1.27 -4.75 -7.70
CA ARG A 76 0.49 -5.13 -8.89
C ARG A 76 1.36 -5.65 -10.02
N LYS A 77 2.58 -5.10 -10.16
CA LYS A 77 3.57 -5.51 -11.18
C LYS A 77 4.46 -6.66 -10.71
N THR A 78 4.51 -6.91 -9.41
CA THR A 78 5.33 -7.98 -8.82
C THR A 78 4.71 -9.35 -9.08
N HIS A 79 5.48 -10.29 -9.63
CA HIS A 79 5.01 -11.65 -9.96
C HIS A 79 4.93 -12.59 -8.74
N TRP A 80 4.47 -12.08 -7.59
CA TRP A 80 4.44 -12.83 -6.34
C TRP A 80 3.48 -14.02 -6.38
N ARG A 81 2.35 -13.91 -7.10
CA ARG A 81 1.40 -15.02 -7.30
C ARG A 81 2.05 -16.21 -8.01
N LYS A 82 2.93 -15.95 -8.98
CA LYS A 82 3.71 -17.00 -9.65
C LYS A 82 4.69 -17.65 -8.68
N ALA A 83 5.39 -16.86 -7.87
CA ALA A 83 6.29 -17.38 -6.85
C ALA A 83 5.58 -18.25 -5.80
N VAL A 84 4.37 -17.86 -5.37
CA VAL A 84 3.52 -18.65 -4.47
C VAL A 84 3.17 -20.00 -5.09
N LYS A 85 2.70 -20.01 -6.35
CA LYS A 85 2.38 -21.25 -7.10
C LYS A 85 3.59 -22.17 -7.24
N GLU A 86 4.76 -21.62 -7.60
CA GLU A 86 6.02 -22.37 -7.70
C GLU A 86 6.46 -23.00 -6.37
N ASN A 87 6.09 -22.38 -5.24
CA ASN A 87 6.43 -22.86 -3.90
C ASN A 87 5.30 -23.68 -3.27
N LYS A 88 4.29 -24.09 -4.06
CA LYS A 88 3.15 -24.92 -3.64
C LYS A 88 2.37 -24.34 -2.46
N VAL A 89 2.35 -23.02 -2.32
CA VAL A 89 1.50 -22.34 -1.36
C VAL A 89 0.10 -22.28 -1.93
N VAL A 90 -0.87 -22.87 -1.22
CA VAL A 90 -2.27 -22.93 -1.62
C VAL A 90 -3.06 -21.99 -0.73
N PHE A 91 -3.75 -21.03 -1.34
CA PHE A 91 -4.77 -20.24 -0.64
C PHE A 91 -6.10 -20.98 -0.73
N GLN A 92 -6.86 -21.00 0.36
CA GLN A 92 -8.20 -21.61 0.37
C GLN A 92 -9.20 -20.78 -0.45
N ASP A 93 -8.98 -19.47 -0.52
CA ASP A 93 -9.79 -18.53 -1.28
C ASP A 93 -8.90 -17.77 -2.29
N GLU A 94 -9.26 -17.84 -3.58
CA GLU A 94 -8.54 -17.16 -4.65
C GLU A 94 -8.67 -15.63 -4.57
N ASN A 95 -9.73 -15.12 -3.93
CA ASN A 95 -9.95 -13.69 -3.73
C ASN A 95 -8.94 -13.07 -2.75
N LEU A 96 -8.41 -13.86 -1.81
CA LEU A 96 -7.35 -13.40 -0.90
C LEU A 96 -6.16 -12.83 -1.65
N GLY A 97 -5.88 -13.36 -2.85
CA GLY A 97 -4.78 -12.87 -3.62
C GLY A 97 -4.97 -11.42 -4.09
N HIS A 98 -6.20 -10.98 -4.36
CA HIS A 98 -6.47 -9.58 -4.69
C HIS A 98 -6.18 -8.68 -3.48
N HIS A 99 -6.70 -9.04 -2.30
CA HIS A 99 -6.46 -8.27 -1.08
C HIS A 99 -4.97 -8.17 -0.72
N ILE A 100 -4.22 -9.27 -0.83
CA ILE A 100 -2.76 -9.25 -0.63
C ILE A 100 -2.10 -8.31 -1.63
N GLN A 101 -2.50 -8.34 -2.91
CA GLN A 101 -1.91 -7.49 -3.94
C GLN A 101 -2.12 -6.00 -3.67
N GLU A 102 -3.30 -5.61 -3.21
CA GLU A 102 -3.59 -4.24 -2.80
C GLU A 102 -2.76 -3.85 -1.57
N GLU A 103 -2.65 -4.69 -0.55
CA GLU A 103 -1.79 -4.39 0.61
C GLU A 103 -0.30 -4.23 0.25
N LEU A 104 0.19 -5.00 -0.75
CA LEU A 104 1.56 -4.86 -1.26
C LEU A 104 1.76 -3.58 -2.07
N ASN A 105 0.76 -3.17 -2.85
CA ASN A 105 0.80 -1.89 -3.57
C ASN A 105 0.75 -0.72 -2.56
N LEU A 106 0.02 -0.88 -1.45
CA LEU A 106 -0.08 0.11 -0.39
C LEU A 106 1.27 0.29 0.30
N ALA A 107 1.93 -0.80 0.66
CA ALA A 107 3.30 -0.79 1.20
C ALA A 107 4.32 -0.15 0.25
N PHE A 108 4.12 -0.29 -1.07
CA PHE A 108 4.97 0.36 -2.08
C PHE A 108 4.69 1.85 -2.27
N ALA A 109 3.59 2.39 -1.73
CA ALA A 109 3.19 3.80 -1.84
C ALA A 109 2.76 4.30 -3.23
N TYR A 110 2.07 3.43 -3.97
CA TYR A 110 1.52 3.76 -5.30
C TYR A 110 -0.03 3.75 -5.32
N HIS A 111 -0.69 3.63 -4.17
CA HIS A 111 -2.17 3.73 -4.08
C HIS A 111 -2.67 5.17 -4.14
N GLU A 112 -3.76 5.36 -4.89
CA GLU A 112 -4.49 6.62 -5.01
C GLU A 112 -5.48 6.87 -3.87
N MET A 113 -5.92 5.83 -3.15
CA MET A 113 -6.84 5.92 -2.01
C MET A 113 -6.42 4.98 -0.88
N THR A 114 -6.45 5.47 0.37
CA THR A 114 -6.12 4.68 1.57
C THR A 114 -6.79 5.25 2.83
N SER A 115 -7.13 4.37 3.78
CA SER A 115 -7.61 4.74 5.11
C SER A 115 -6.49 4.99 6.12
N LEU A 116 -5.22 4.79 5.76
CA LEU A 116 -4.08 4.98 6.68
C LEU A 116 -3.99 6.40 7.25
N HIS A 117 -4.49 7.39 6.51
CA HIS A 117 -4.46 8.80 6.90
C HIS A 117 -5.83 9.30 7.38
N SER A 118 -6.76 8.41 7.76
CA SER A 118 -8.12 8.81 8.17
C SER A 118 -8.10 9.81 9.32
N ASP A 119 -7.21 9.64 10.31
CA ASP A 119 -7.07 10.59 11.42
C ASP A 119 -6.67 12.00 10.95
N GLN A 120 -5.77 12.09 9.97
CA GLN A 120 -5.38 13.37 9.38
C GLN A 120 -6.55 13.99 8.60
N ILE A 121 -7.26 13.17 7.83
CA ILE A 121 -8.44 13.59 7.06
C ILE A 121 -9.52 14.13 8.00
N PHE A 122 -9.86 13.40 9.06
CA PHE A 122 -10.91 13.81 10.00
C PHE A 122 -10.53 15.07 10.78
N LYS A 123 -9.29 15.17 11.27
CA LYS A 123 -8.81 16.39 11.93
C LYS A 123 -8.88 17.62 11.02
N TRP A 124 -8.57 17.44 9.73
CA TRP A 124 -8.70 18.52 8.75
C TRP A 124 -10.17 18.91 8.57
N PHE A 125 -11.09 17.96 8.40
CA PHE A 125 -12.52 18.29 8.30
C PHE A 125 -13.04 18.99 9.56
N GLU A 126 -12.69 18.50 10.75
CA GLU A 126 -13.08 19.09 12.03
C GLU A 126 -12.63 20.55 12.15
N SER A 127 -11.42 20.89 11.68
CA SER A 127 -10.91 22.26 11.74
C SER A 127 -11.57 23.23 10.74
N HIS A 128 -12.35 22.74 9.77
CA HIS A 128 -12.97 23.56 8.71
C HIS A 128 -14.51 23.58 8.77
N ILE A 129 -15.12 22.63 9.47
CA ILE A 129 -16.58 22.55 9.64
C ILE A 129 -17.02 23.17 10.98
N SER A 130 -16.10 23.33 11.93
CA SER A 130 -16.38 23.93 13.26
C SER A 130 -16.43 25.45 13.24
#